data_AF-A0A949XXM6-F1
#
_entry.id   AF-A0A949XXM6-F1
#
_cell.length_a   1.000
_cell.length_b   1.000
_cell.length_c   1.000
_cell.angle_alpha   90.00
_cell.angle_beta   90.00
_cell.angle_gamma   90.00
#
_symmetry.space_group_name_H-M   'P 1'
#
loop_
_entity.id
_entity.type
_entity.pdbx_description
1 polymer ?
#
loop_
_entity_poly.entity_id
_entity_poly.type
_entity_poly.pdbx_seq_one_letter_code
_entity_poly.pdbx_strand_id
1 'polypeptide(L)'
;MHDIYDPPPAPMAWNPPKPEPLVYTTGDLICLIVLYALLFAASLACWRGEPSVALMTALGGSLVILESWFTALGFLHRRRSLGLRARWTIFLAALVPWLVGLGISAALMLGLFLVSDLLG
;
A
#
# COMPACT_ATOMS: atom_id res chain seq x y z
N MET A 1 -38.09 43.21 -9.11
CA MET A 1 -37.53 44.12 -8.09
C MET A 1 -36.93 43.25 -7.01
N HIS A 2 -35.61 43.29 -6.84
CA HIS A 2 -34.89 42.61 -5.76
C HIS A 2 -34.78 43.62 -4.61
N ASP A 3 -35.20 43.23 -3.41
CA ASP A 3 -35.20 44.12 -2.25
C ASP A 3 -33.76 44.32 -1.77
N ILE A 4 -33.33 45.58 -1.66
CA ILE A 4 -31.96 45.97 -1.30
C ILE A 4 -31.72 45.73 0.21
N TYR A 5 -32.78 45.45 0.97
CA TYR A 5 -32.73 45.06 2.38
C TYR A 5 -32.68 43.55 2.60
N ASP A 6 -32.63 42.73 1.54
CA ASP A 6 -32.44 41.29 1.70
C ASP A 6 -31.09 41.03 2.39
N PRO A 7 -31.08 40.44 3.60
CA PRO A 7 -29.82 40.11 4.27
C PRO A 7 -29.03 39.11 3.42
N PRO A 8 -27.69 39.21 3.39
CA PRO A 8 -26.89 38.28 2.62
C PRO A 8 -27.22 36.84 3.06
N PRO A 9 -27.29 35.88 2.12
CA PRO A 9 -27.63 34.50 2.45
C PRO A 9 -26.69 34.01 3.55
N ALA A 10 -27.27 33.53 4.65
CA ALA A 10 -26.50 33.03 5.78
C ALA A 10 -25.46 32.01 5.25
N PRO A 11 -24.21 32.06 5.73
CA PRO A 11 -23.20 31.10 5.29
C PRO A 11 -23.75 29.70 5.51
N MET A 12 -23.80 28.90 4.43
CA MET A 12 -24.26 27.52 4.49
C MET A 12 -23.52 26.81 5.61
N ALA A 13 -24.26 26.22 6.55
CA ALA A 13 -23.68 25.42 7.61
C ALA A 13 -22.81 24.32 6.97
N TRP A 14 -21.53 24.31 7.32
CA TRP A 14 -20.60 23.30 6.82
C TRP A 14 -21.05 21.91 7.29
N ASN A 15 -21.55 21.11 6.36
CA ASN A 15 -21.79 19.70 6.61
C ASN A 15 -20.52 18.93 6.24
N PRO A 16 -19.88 18.20 7.17
CA PRO A 16 -18.74 17.38 6.84
C PRO A 16 -19.14 16.35 5.77
N PRO A 17 -18.30 16.10 4.76
CA PRO A 17 -18.57 15.07 3.77
C PRO A 17 -18.74 13.72 4.48
N LYS A 18 -19.83 13.01 4.14
CA LYS A 18 -20.09 11.69 4.72
C LYS A 18 -18.97 10.74 4.29
N PRO A 19 -18.48 9.86 5.19
CA PRO A 19 -17.50 8.85 4.82
C PRO A 19 -18.12 7.93 3.75
N GLU A 20 -17.61 8.02 2.52
CA GLU A 20 -18.01 7.11 1.46
C GLU A 20 -17.28 5.77 1.62
N PRO A 21 -17.99 4.63 1.50
CA PRO A 21 -17.36 3.32 1.61
C PRO A 21 -16.39 3.09 0.46
N LEU A 22 -15.17 2.61 0.78
CA LEU A 22 -14.20 2.20 -0.23
C LEU A 22 -14.75 0.98 -0.98
N VAL A 23 -14.84 1.08 -2.31
CA VAL A 23 -15.35 0.01 -3.17
C VAL A 23 -14.19 -0.80 -3.72
N TYR A 24 -14.08 -2.05 -3.27
CA TYR A 24 -13.14 -3.04 -3.81
C TYR A 24 -13.86 -4.00 -4.76
N THR A 25 -13.10 -4.64 -5.64
CA THR A 25 -13.62 -5.71 -6.51
C THR A 25 -13.06 -7.06 -6.07
N THR A 26 -13.75 -8.15 -6.42
CA THR A 26 -13.30 -9.52 -6.15
C THR A 26 -11.91 -9.78 -6.76
N GLY A 27 -11.60 -9.17 -7.90
CA GLY A 27 -10.28 -9.28 -8.53
C GLY A 27 -9.16 -8.68 -7.68
N ASP A 28 -9.40 -7.55 -7.00
CA ASP A 28 -8.40 -6.97 -6.11
C ASP A 28 -8.15 -7.88 -4.90
N LEU A 29 -9.20 -8.48 -4.35
CA LEU A 29 -9.09 -9.43 -3.23
C LEU A 29 -8.30 -10.69 -3.61
N ILE A 30 -8.61 -11.30 -4.76
CA ILE A 30 -7.85 -12.47 -5.25
C ILE A 30 -6.38 -12.09 -5.38
N CYS A 31 -6.09 -10.93 -5.94
CA CYS A 31 -4.71 -10.51 -6.13
C CYS A 31 -3.97 -10.28 -4.81
N LEU A 32 -4.64 -9.69 -3.83
CA LEU A 32 -4.12 -9.51 -2.49
C LEU A 32 -3.80 -10.87 -1.83
N ILE A 33 -4.74 -11.82 -1.93
CA ILE A 33 -4.56 -13.18 -1.39
C ILE A 33 -3.35 -13.87 -2.04
N VAL A 34 -3.19 -13.74 -3.36
CA VAL A 34 -2.04 -14.32 -4.08
C VAL A 34 -0.72 -13.70 -3.61
N LEU A 35 -0.65 -12.38 -3.41
CA LEU A 35 0.55 -11.72 -2.92
C LEU A 35 0.89 -12.13 -1.49
N TYR A 36 -0.11 -12.25 -0.61
CA TYR A 36 0.08 -12.77 0.73
C TYR A 36 0.57 -14.22 0.71
N ALA A 37 -0.04 -15.07 -0.10
CA ALA A 37 0.38 -16.46 -0.23
C ALA A 37 1.84 -16.56 -0.68
N LEU A 38 2.25 -15.76 -1.67
CA LEU A 38 3.64 -15.69 -2.12
C LEU A 38 4.59 -15.20 -1.03
N LEU A 39 4.21 -14.14 -0.30
CA LEU A 39 5.01 -13.61 0.81
C LEU A 39 5.21 -14.66 1.91
N PHE A 40 4.13 -15.32 2.34
CA PHE A 40 4.21 -16.33 3.38
C PHE A 40 4.95 -17.58 2.91
N ALA A 41 4.81 -17.98 1.65
CA ALA A 41 5.60 -19.08 1.09
C ALA A 41 7.11 -18.76 1.08
N ALA A 42 7.48 -17.54 0.68
CA ALA A 42 8.87 -17.08 0.71
C ALA A 42 9.42 -17.01 2.15
N SER A 43 8.66 -16.42 3.07
CA SER A 43 9.01 -16.36 4.50
C SER A 43 9.19 -17.77 5.10
N LEU A 44 8.27 -18.69 4.81
CA LEU A 44 8.32 -20.06 5.30
C LEU A 44 9.55 -20.82 4.76
N ALA A 45 9.98 -20.56 3.53
CA ALA A 45 11.20 -21.13 2.97
C ALA A 45 12.45 -20.70 3.78
N CYS A 46 12.48 -19.45 4.25
CA CYS A 46 13.56 -18.92 5.09
C CYS A 46 13.47 -19.35 6.56
N TRP A 47 12.35 -19.92 7.00
CA TRP A 47 12.08 -20.25 8.41
C TRP A 47 13.12 -21.16 9.04
N ARG A 48 13.66 -22.13 8.29
CA ARG A 48 14.62 -23.11 8.81
C ARG A 48 16.01 -22.54 9.04
N GLY A 49 16.40 -21.50 8.30
CA GLY A 49 17.69 -20.85 8.46
C GLY A 49 17.63 -19.81 9.56
N GLU A 50 16.75 -18.83 9.39
CA GLU A 50 16.66 -17.67 10.28
C GLU A 50 15.19 -17.33 10.56
N PRO A 51 14.59 -17.90 11.63
CA PRO A 51 13.17 -17.72 11.92
C PRO A 51 12.82 -16.27 12.28
N SER A 52 13.77 -15.53 12.87
CA SER A 52 13.62 -14.09 13.15
C SER A 52 13.47 -13.27 11.87
N VAL A 53 14.31 -13.51 10.87
CA VAL A 53 14.24 -12.84 9.56
C VAL A 53 12.97 -13.27 8.82
N ALA A 54 12.61 -14.54 8.86
CA ALA A 54 11.36 -15.03 8.27
C ALA A 54 10.14 -14.30 8.87
N LEU A 55 10.08 -14.17 10.20
CA LEU A 55 8.98 -13.50 10.89
C LEU A 55 8.95 -11.99 10.59
N MET A 56 10.10 -11.31 10.63
CA MET A 56 10.20 -9.89 10.30
C MET A 56 9.82 -9.61 8.84
N THR A 57 10.20 -10.51 7.92
CA THR A 57 9.84 -10.40 6.50
C THR A 57 8.34 -10.60 6.30
N ALA A 58 7.71 -11.55 7.00
CA ALA A 58 6.28 -11.75 6.95
C ALA A 58 5.51 -10.52 7.48
N LEU A 59 5.90 -10.00 8.66
CA LEU A 59 5.25 -8.83 9.25
C LEU A 59 5.49 -7.57 8.41
N GLY A 60 6.75 -7.25 8.08
CA GLY A 60 7.10 -6.08 7.29
C GLY A 60 6.48 -6.14 5.88
N GLY A 61 6.59 -7.29 5.21
CA GLY A 61 5.97 -7.49 3.90
C GLY A 61 4.45 -7.38 3.95
N SER A 62 3.80 -7.88 5.01
CA SER A 62 2.35 -7.77 5.15
C SER A 62 1.89 -6.32 5.28
N LEU A 63 2.65 -5.51 6.01
CA LEU A 63 2.38 -4.08 6.19
C LEU A 63 2.54 -3.34 4.87
N VAL A 64 3.62 -3.60 4.13
CA VAL A 64 3.88 -3.01 2.81
C VAL A 64 2.77 -3.32 1.82
N ILE A 65 2.30 -4.58 1.77
CA ILE A 65 1.21 -4.98 0.88
C ILE A 65 -0.08 -4.24 1.25
N LEU A 66 -0.42 -4.12 2.54
CA LEU A 66 -1.60 -3.36 3.00
C LEU A 66 -1.50 -1.88 2.64
N GLU A 67 -0.39 -1.23 2.98
CA GLU A 67 -0.12 0.18 2.68
C GLU A 67 -0.27 0.47 1.18
N SER A 68 0.34 -0.39 0.36
CA SER A 68 0.25 -0.29 -1.10
C SER A 68 -1.18 -0.47 -1.60
N TRP A 69 -1.95 -1.38 -0.97
CA TRP A 69 -3.34 -1.62 -1.32
C TRP A 69 -4.25 -0.46 -0.93
N PHE A 70 -4.11 0.07 0.28
CA PHE A 70 -4.85 1.26 0.74
C PHE A 70 -4.57 2.48 -0.13
N THR A 71 -3.31 2.68 -0.49
CA THR A 71 -2.89 3.75 -1.41
C THR A 71 -3.59 3.59 -2.75
N ALA A 72 -3.58 2.37 -3.32
CA ALA A 72 -4.25 2.08 -4.58
C ALA A 72 -5.78 2.30 -4.50
N LEU A 73 -6.42 1.84 -3.42
CA LEU A 73 -7.85 2.06 -3.21
C LEU A 73 -8.20 3.55 -3.08
N GLY A 74 -7.35 4.34 -2.41
CA GLY A 74 -7.51 5.79 -2.31
C GLY A 74 -7.47 6.50 -3.67
N PHE A 75 -6.64 6.02 -4.60
CA PHE A 75 -6.62 6.51 -5.99
C PHE A 75 -7.82 6.04 -6.80
N LEU A 76 -8.22 4.77 -6.65
CA LEU A 76 -9.37 4.20 -7.35
C LEU A 76 -10.70 4.82 -6.90
N HIS A 77 -10.80 5.22 -5.64
CA HIS A 77 -11.96 5.96 -5.13
C HIS A 77 -12.18 7.27 -5.90
N ARG A 78 -11.10 7.98 -6.28
CA ARG A 78 -11.19 9.21 -7.10
C ARG A 78 -11.50 8.93 -8.57
N ARG A 79 -11.28 7.71 -9.08
CA ARG A 79 -11.50 7.31 -10.49
C ARG A 79 -12.15 5.93 -10.59
N ARG A 80 -13.48 5.91 -10.38
CA ARG A 80 -14.30 4.69 -10.19
C ARG A 80 -14.41 3.79 -11.44
N SER A 81 -14.18 4.30 -12.64
CA SER A 81 -14.41 3.60 -13.93
C SER A 81 -13.15 3.03 -14.59
N LEU A 82 -12.13 2.67 -13.80
CA LEU A 82 -10.89 2.11 -14.33
C LEU A 82 -10.98 0.59 -14.51
N GLY A 83 -10.56 0.12 -15.69
CA GLY A 83 -10.48 -1.31 -15.99
C GLY A 83 -9.48 -2.06 -15.10
N LEU A 84 -9.61 -3.39 -15.02
CA LEU A 84 -8.82 -4.25 -14.13
C LEU A 84 -7.30 -4.07 -14.28
N ARG A 85 -6.83 -3.90 -15.53
CA ARG A 85 -5.43 -3.63 -15.85
C ARG A 85 -4.92 -2.34 -15.20
N ALA A 86 -5.71 -1.26 -15.28
CA ALA A 86 -5.36 0.03 -14.72
C ALA A 86 -5.26 -0.03 -13.18
N ARG A 87 -6.21 -0.73 -12.53
CA ARG A 87 -6.20 -0.97 -11.08
C ARG A 87 -4.92 -1.68 -10.64
N TRP A 88 -4.52 -2.72 -11.36
CA TRP A 88 -3.30 -3.46 -11.07
C TRP A 88 -2.03 -2.61 -11.25
N THR A 89 -1.95 -1.79 -12.31
CA THR A 89 -0.82 -0.85 -12.47
C THR A 89 -0.73 0.15 -11.34
N ILE A 90 -1.85 0.67 -10.82
CA ILE A 90 -1.83 1.61 -9.69
C ILE A 90 -1.31 0.91 -8.44
N PHE A 91 -1.78 -0.31 -8.19
CA PHE A 91 -1.29 -1.11 -7.07
C PHE A 91 0.21 -1.42 -7.19
N LEU A 92 0.68 -1.87 -8.35
CA LEU A 92 2.11 -2.07 -8.60
C LEU A 92 2.91 -0.78 -8.47
N ALA A 93 2.39 0.36 -8.92
CA ALA A 93 3.05 1.64 -8.77
C ALA A 93 3.20 2.06 -7.30
N ALA A 94 2.27 1.66 -6.43
CA ALA A 94 2.40 1.85 -4.99
C ALA A 94 3.37 0.85 -4.35
N LEU A 95 3.43 -0.39 -4.86
CA LEU A 95 4.24 -1.48 -4.31
C LEU A 95 5.73 -1.42 -4.70
N VAL A 96 6.03 -1.09 -5.95
CA VAL A 96 7.40 -1.11 -6.50
C VAL A 96 8.38 -0.22 -5.72
N PRO A 97 8.02 1.03 -5.32
CA PRO A 97 8.92 1.86 -4.52
C PRO A 97 9.34 1.21 -3.21
N TRP A 98 8.40 0.52 -2.53
CA TRP A 98 8.70 -0.23 -1.31
C TRP A 98 9.67 -1.37 -1.57
N LEU A 99 9.44 -2.17 -2.62
CA LEU A 99 10.32 -3.28 -2.98
C LEU A 99 11.74 -2.80 -3.31
N VAL A 100 11.86 -1.71 -4.06
CA VAL A 100 13.16 -1.13 -4.43
C VAL A 100 13.85 -0.56 -3.19
N GLY A 101 13.15 0.25 -2.38
CA GLY A 101 13.74 0.88 -1.19
C GLY A 101 14.19 -0.14 -0.14
N LEU A 102 13.36 -1.13 0.16
CA LEU A 102 13.68 -2.20 1.10
C LEU A 102 14.76 -3.13 0.55
N GLY A 103 14.71 -3.46 -0.73
CA GLY A 103 15.72 -4.29 -1.39
C GLY A 103 17.10 -3.64 -1.37
N ILE A 104 17.19 -2.34 -1.68
CA ILE A 104 18.45 -1.58 -1.60
C ILE A 104 18.95 -1.54 -0.16
N SER A 105 18.07 -1.25 0.80
CA SER A 105 18.44 -1.19 2.22
C SER A 105 18.99 -2.53 2.72
N ALA A 106 18.33 -3.64 2.38
CA ALA A 106 18.77 -4.98 2.72
C ALA A 106 20.11 -5.33 2.07
N ALA A 107 20.28 -5.02 0.78
CA ALA A 107 21.53 -5.26 0.05
C ALA A 107 22.70 -4.48 0.64
N LEU A 108 22.49 -3.21 1.02
CA LEU A 108 23.50 -2.39 1.69
C LEU A 108 23.86 -2.97 3.06
N MET A 109 22.87 -3.40 3.85
CA MET A 109 23.10 -3.99 5.16
C MET A 109 23.90 -5.31 5.06
N LEU A 110 23.54 -6.19 4.12
CA LEU A 110 24.31 -7.40 3.83
C LEU A 110 25.73 -7.08 3.33
N GLY A 111 25.86 -6.05 2.49
CA GLY A 111 27.15 -5.57 2.00
C GLY A 111 28.06 -5.07 3.12
N LEU A 112 27.52 -4.37 4.12
CA LEU A 112 28.28 -3.94 5.30
C LEU A 112 28.78 -5.12 6.13
N PHE A 113 27.95 -6.15 6.32
CA PHE A 113 28.38 -7.37 7.00
C PHE A 113 29.49 -8.09 6.23
N LEU A 114 29.35 -8.22 4.90
CA LEU A 114 30.38 -8.79 4.03
C LEU A 114 31.72 -8.04 4.11
N VAL A 115 31.68 -6.70 4.08
CA VAL A 115 32.90 -5.89 4.20
C VAL A 115 33.50 -6.02 5.59
N SER A 116 32.68 -6.08 6.64
CA SER A 116 33.14 -6.28 8.01
C SER A 116 33.84 -7.64 8.16
N ASP A 117 33.27 -8.70 7.60
CA ASP A 117 33.83 -10.06 7.64
C ASP A 117 35.13 -10.18 6.84
N LEU A 118 35.33 -9.35 5.81
CA LEU A 118 36.55 -9.31 5.00
C LEU A 118 37.69 -8.49 5.65
N LEU A 119 37.35 -7.54 6.51
CA LEU A 119 38.30 -6.62 7.15
C LEU A 119 38.68 -7.04 8.58
N GLY A 120 37.94 -7.96 9.20
CA GLY A 120 38.21 -8.56 10.51
C GLY A 120 39.02 -9.85 10.40
#